data_AF-A0A644X647-F1
#
_entry.id   AF-A0A644X647-F1
#
_cell.length_a   1.000
_cell.length_b   1.000
_cell.length_c   1.000
_cell.angle_alpha   90.00
_cell.angle_beta   90.00
_cell.angle_gamma   90.00
#
_symmetry.space_group_name_H-M   'P 1'
#
loop_
_entity.id
_entity.type
_entity.pdbx_description
1 polymer ?
#
loop_
_entity_poly.entity_id
_entity_poly.type
_entity_poly.pdbx_seq_one_letter_code
_entity_poly.pdbx_strand_id
1 'polypeptide(L)' 'MILEQNLRGERCAIQRYQEIAEFTSGKDHSTYQMAVQIMNEELEHENDIEAWINDLNRMKEEWKKLRM' A
#
# COMPACT_ATOMS: atom_id res chain seq x y z
N MET A 1 1.12 -10.29 12.10
CA MET A 1 1.41 -8.91 12.54
C MET A 1 0.40 -7.97 11.89
N ILE A 2 0.03 -6.89 12.56
CA ILE A 2 -0.94 -5.89 12.04
C ILE A 2 -0.46 -5.31 10.69
N LEU A 3 0.83 -4.99 10.57
CA LEU A 3 1.41 -4.42 9.35
C LEU A 3 1.23 -5.33 8.12
N GLU A 4 1.52 -6.63 8.24
CA GLU A 4 1.28 -7.61 7.17
C GLU A 4 -0.18 -7.74 6.76
N GLN A 5 -1.10 -7.58 7.72
CA GLN A 5 -2.53 -7.57 7.43
C GLN A 5 -2.94 -6.32 6.67
N ASN A 6 -2.47 -5.15 7.11
CA ASN A 6 -2.75 -3.88 6.45
C ASN A 6 -2.14 -3.84 5.05
N LEU A 7 -0.91 -4.34 4.87
CA LEU A 7 -0.26 -4.42 3.55
C LEU A 7 -1.10 -5.20 2.53
N ARG A 8 -1.72 -6.31 2.94
CA ARG A 8 -2.66 -7.05 2.08
C ARG A 8 -3.96 -6.26 1.82
N GLY A 9 -4.39 -5.47 2.79
CA GLY A 9 -5.52 -4.53 2.65
C GLY A 9 -5.23 -3.48 1.58
N GLU A 10 -4.09 -2.80 1.65
CA GLU A 10 -3.73 -1.77 0.67
C GLU A 10 -3.62 -2.34 -0.73
N ARG A 11 -2.99 -3.51 -0.90
CA ARG A 11 -2.92 -4.20 -2.21
C ARG A 11 -4.30 -4.54 -2.78
N CYS A 12 -5.24 -4.93 -1.93
CA CYS A 12 -6.62 -5.18 -2.32
C CYS A 12 -7.33 -3.88 -2.75
N ALA A 13 -7.10 -2.78 -2.01
CA ALA A 13 -7.66 -1.47 -2.33
C ALA A 13 -7.10 -0.92 -3.65
N ILE A 14 -5.78 -0.99 -3.86
CA ILE A 14 -5.11 -0.61 -5.12
C ILE A 14 -5.74 -1.35 -6.29
N GLN A 15 -5.84 -2.69 -6.20
CA GLN A 15 -6.47 -3.48 -7.27
C GLN A 15 -7.90 -3.02 -7.53
N ARG A 16 -8.69 -2.78 -6.48
CA ARG A 16 -10.08 -2.33 -6.63
C ARG A 16 -10.18 -0.97 -7.30
N TYR A 17 -9.37 0.01 -6.91
CA TYR A 17 -9.44 1.34 -7.51
C TYR A 17 -8.87 1.37 -8.92
N GLN A 18 -7.90 0.51 -9.26
CA GLN A 18 -7.47 0.27 -10.64
C GLN A 18 -8.63 -0.24 -11.50
N GLU A 19 -9.37 -1.26 -11.03
CA GLU A 19 -10.55 -1.81 -11.73
C GLU A 19 -11.63 -0.72 -11.95
N ILE A 20 -11.87 0.14 -10.96
CA ILE A 20 -12.84 1.25 -11.07
C ILE A 20 -12.36 2.30 -12.08
N ALA A 21 -11.08 2.68 -12.03
CA ALA A 21 -10.50 3.63 -12.97
C ALA A 21 -10.59 3.11 -14.41
N GLU A 22 -10.24 1.85 -14.65
CA GLU A 22 -10.38 1.22 -15.97
C GLU A 22 -11.83 1.17 -16.44
N PHE A 23 -12.77 0.84 -15.55
CA PHE A 23 -14.19 0.75 -15.87
C PHE A 23 -14.78 2.10 -16.32
N THR A 24 -14.35 3.18 -15.65
CA THR A 24 -14.89 4.54 -15.81
C THR A 24 -14.12 5.40 -16.82
N SER A 25 -12.92 4.98 -17.23
CA SER A 25 -12.07 5.67 -18.19
C SER A 25 -12.82 6.01 -19.48
N GLY A 26 -12.81 7.29 -19.87
CA GLY A 26 -13.49 7.82 -21.05
C GLY A 26 -15.03 7.82 -21.00
N LYS A 27 -15.64 7.38 -19.90
CA LYS A 27 -17.11 7.34 -19.72
C LYS A 27 -17.57 8.29 -18.62
N ASP A 28 -16.95 8.18 -17.45
CA ASP A 28 -17.26 8.98 -16.26
C ASP A 28 -15.96 9.58 -15.72
N HIS A 29 -15.69 10.81 -16.14
CA HIS A 29 -14.44 11.51 -15.84
C HIS A 29 -14.31 11.84 -14.35
N SER A 30 -15.42 12.14 -13.68
CA SER A 30 -15.42 12.48 -12.25
C SER A 30 -15.08 11.27 -11.40
N THR A 31 -15.73 10.12 -11.67
CA THR A 31 -15.44 8.89 -10.94
C THR A 31 -14.05 8.36 -11.28
N TYR A 32 -13.60 8.48 -12.52
CA TYR A 32 -12.23 8.13 -12.92
C TYR A 32 -11.18 8.91 -12.11
N GLN A 33 -11.30 10.25 -12.07
CA GLN A 33 -10.36 11.09 -11.34
C GLN A 33 -10.32 10.75 -9.85
N MET A 34 -11.49 10.52 -9.24
CA MET A 34 -11.58 10.12 -7.84
C MET A 34 -10.92 8.75 -7.60
N ALA A 35 -11.18 7.75 -8.45
CA ALA A 35 -10.58 6.42 -8.32
C ALA A 35 -9.05 6.45 -8.46
N VAL A 36 -8.53 7.22 -9.41
CA VAL A 36 -7.09 7.41 -9.59
C VAL A 36 -6.47 8.11 -8.38
N GLN A 37 -7.13 9.13 -7.82
CA GLN A 37 -6.64 9.81 -6.63
C GLN A 37 -6.53 8.85 -5.45
N ILE A 38 -7.61 8.12 -5.14
CA ILE A 38 -7.60 7.19 -4.01
C ILE A 38 -6.56 6.09 -4.23
N MET A 39 -6.46 5.53 -5.44
CA MET A 39 -5.44 4.52 -5.76
C MET A 39 -4.01 5.01 -5.49
N ASN A 40 -3.71 6.28 -5.76
CA ASN A 40 -2.40 6.85 -5.45
C ASN A 40 -2.16 6.98 -3.94
N GLU A 41 -3.19 7.32 -3.16
CA GLU A 41 -3.12 7.33 -1.69
C GLU A 41 -2.82 5.92 -1.15
N GLU A 42 -3.48 4.89 -1.69
CA GLU A 42 -3.22 3.49 -1.26
C GLU A 42 -1.82 3.00 -1.66
N LEU A 43 -1.26 3.47 -2.78
CA LEU A 43 0.14 3.20 -3.15
C LEU A 43 1.13 3.85 -2.18
N GLU A 44 0.83 5.05 -1.67
CA GLU A 44 1.62 5.70 -0.61
C GLU A 44 1.54 4.88 0.69
N HIS A 45 0.34 4.45 1.09
CA HIS A 45 0.14 3.59 2.25
C HIS A 45 0.90 2.24 2.14
N GLU A 46 0.88 1.59 0.97
CA GLU A 46 1.65 0.37 0.72
C GLU A 46 3.15 0.61 0.97
N ASN A 47 3.71 1.66 0.37
CA ASN A 47 5.13 1.98 0.48
C ASN A 47 5.54 2.28 1.94
N ASP A 48 4.73 3.03 2.68
CA ASP A 48 4.98 3.35 4.08
C ASP A 48 4.99 2.09 4.96
N ILE A 49 4.03 1.18 4.75
CA ILE A 49 3.94 -0.07 5.51
C ILE A 49 5.13 -0.97 5.20
N GLU A 50 5.54 -1.09 3.94
CA GLU A 50 6.74 -1.86 3.56
C GLU A 50 8.00 -1.27 4.18
N ALA A 51 8.13 0.06 4.21
CA ALA A 51 9.26 0.74 4.87
C ALA A 51 9.32 0.40 6.36
N TRP A 52 8.19 0.45 7.08
CA TRP A 52 8.14 0.08 8.50
C TRP A 52 8.51 -1.38 8.74
N ILE A 53 8.03 -2.30 7.90
CA ILE A 53 8.39 -3.73 8.00
C ILE A 53 9.91 -3.90 7.82
N ASN A 54 10.50 -3.23 6.83
CA ASN A 54 11.93 -3.28 6.55
C ASN A 54 12.76 -2.74 7.72
N ASP A 55 12.37 -1.59 8.29
CA ASP A 55 13.06 -0.99 9.44
C ASP A 55 12.99 -1.89 10.68
N LEU A 56 11.82 -2.46 10.98
CA LEU A 56 11.67 -3.39 12.09
C LEU A 56 12.53 -4.66 11.92
N ASN A 57 12.60 -5.20 10.71
CA ASN A 57 13.45 -6.34 10.39
C ASN A 57 14.93 -5.99 10.56
N ARG A 58 15.35 -4.82 10.07
CA ARG A 58 16.72 -4.32 10.24
C ARG A 58 17.08 -4.16 11.71
N MET A 59 16.22 -3.52 12.51
CA MET A 59 16.43 -3.35 13.96
C MET A 59 16.57 -4.71 14.66
N LYS A 60 15.75 -5.70 14.28
CA LYS A 60 15.82 -7.06 14.84
C LYS A 60 17.16 -7.74 14.53
N GLU A 61 17.69 -7.58 13.33
CA GLU A 61 18.99 -8.14 12.94
C GLU A 61 20.16 -7.41 13.63
N GLU A 62 20.11 -6.09 13.73
CA GLU A 62 21.11 -5.31 14.49
C GLU A 62 21.11 -5.70 15.97
N TRP A 63 19.92 -5.91 16.56
CA TRP A 63 19.80 -6.31 17.96
C TRP A 63 20.33 -7.72 18.23
N LYS A 64 20.17 -8.66 17.29
CA LYS A 64 20.79 -9.98 17.37
C LYS A 64 22.32 -9.90 17.35
N LYS A 65 22.89 -9.03 16.52
CA LYS A 65 24.36 -8.83 16.45
C LYS A 65 24.93 -8.26 17.75
N LEU A 66 24.20 -7.38 18.43
CA LEU A 66 24.62 -6.81 19.72
C LEU A 66 24.58 -7.81 20.88
N ARG A 67 23.80 -8.90 20.74
CA ARG A 67 23.64 -9.96 21.75
C ARG A 67 24.56 -11.17 21.55
N MET A 68 25.28 -11.23 20.42
CA MET A 68 26.36 -12.19 20.17
C MET A 68 27.70 -11.59 20.56
#